data_AF-A0A940TCB6-F1
#
_entry.id   AF-A0A940TCB6-F1
#
_cell.length_a   1.000
_cell.length_b   1.000
_cell.length_c   1.000
_cell.angle_alpha   90.00
_cell.angle_beta   90.00
_cell.angle_gamma   90.00
#
_symmetry.space_group_name_H-M   'P 1'
#
loop_
_entity.id
_entity.type
_entity.pdbx_description
1 polymer ?
#
loop_
_entity_poly.entity_id
_entity_poly.type
_entity_poly.pdbx_seq_one_letter_code
_entity_poly.pdbx_strand_id
1 'polypeptide(L)'
;MTHSELEKYIFEQFGVKPDCPWDDTPNTKVFRHKENRKWFALLMDISARKLGLDDDNIIYVVNLKCDEMMLGSILKENGFYPAYHMNKSKWLTAALDGSADDDTLRMLINQSFSLTAPKPKKQKVNIDKVIKRVTTYEKIFDELCVAVKENPQSITSDNRILKKYQKLISYYDSTQWRKDFELDEKGLLPKDLKRGILSEDGIYNLISDIQNNMDK
;
A
#
# COMPACT_ATOMS: atom_id res chain seq x y z
N MET A 1 -27.59 15.85 -12.23
CA MET A 1 -26.98 16.49 -11.04
C MET A 1 -26.32 17.80 -11.44
N THR A 2 -26.58 18.87 -10.70
CA THR A 2 -25.99 20.21 -10.84
C THR A 2 -24.72 20.38 -9.99
N HIS A 3 -23.94 21.45 -10.20
CA HIS A 3 -22.75 21.74 -9.39
C HIS A 3 -23.07 21.91 -7.89
N SER A 4 -24.19 22.54 -7.55
CA SER A 4 -24.63 22.75 -6.17
C SER A 4 -24.99 21.43 -5.49
N GLU A 5 -25.64 20.52 -6.22
CA GLU A 5 -25.96 19.17 -5.73
C GLU A 5 -24.70 18.33 -5.56
N LEU A 6 -23.71 18.46 -6.46
CA LEU A 6 -22.42 17.80 -6.34
C LEU A 6 -21.65 18.28 -5.10
N GLU A 7 -21.59 19.59 -4.86
CA GLU A 7 -20.97 20.18 -3.67
C GLU A 7 -21.63 19.65 -2.39
N LYS A 8 -22.96 19.65 -2.36
CA LYS A 8 -23.75 19.10 -1.24
C LYS A 8 -23.46 17.62 -1.03
N TYR A 9 -23.48 16.81 -2.10
CA TYR A 9 -23.20 15.39 -2.03
C TYR A 9 -21.80 15.09 -1.48
N ILE A 10 -20.76 15.76 -1.98
CA ILE A 10 -19.39 15.58 -1.51
C ILE A 10 -19.25 15.96 -0.03
N PHE A 11 -19.91 17.04 0.40
CA PHE A 11 -19.90 17.44 1.80
C PHE A 11 -20.62 16.41 2.70
N GLU A 12 -21.81 15.95 2.30
CA GLU A 12 -22.60 14.98 3.06
C GLU A 12 -21.93 13.60 3.15
N GLN A 13 -21.32 13.12 2.06
CA GLN A 13 -20.69 11.79 2.03
C GLN A 13 -19.30 11.75 2.66
N PHE A 14 -18.49 12.80 2.48
CA PHE A 14 -17.07 12.77 2.85
C PHE A 14 -16.65 13.84 3.86
N GLY A 15 -17.53 14.79 4.21
CA GLY A 15 -17.18 15.91 5.08
C GLY A 15 -16.10 16.83 4.50
N VAL A 16 -16.01 16.89 3.16
CA VAL A 16 -15.04 17.69 2.41
C VAL A 16 -15.71 18.96 1.89
N LYS A 17 -15.09 20.11 2.15
CA LYS A 17 -15.46 21.40 1.55
C LYS A 17 -14.57 21.69 0.34
N PRO A 18 -15.06 22.45 -0.66
CA PRO A 18 -14.23 22.86 -1.79
C PRO A 18 -13.15 23.86 -1.35
N ASP A 19 -12.00 23.79 -2.01
CA ASP A 19 -10.94 24.81 -1.98
C ASP A 19 -10.96 25.57 -3.33
N CYS A 20 -10.72 26.88 -3.34
CA CYS A 20 -10.55 27.69 -4.56
C CYS A 20 -9.08 28.10 -4.67
N PRO A 21 -8.21 27.33 -5.35
CA PRO A 21 -6.77 27.60 -5.34
C PRO A 21 -6.34 28.71 -6.30
N TRP A 22 -7.25 29.24 -7.12
CA TRP A 22 -6.98 30.24 -8.14
C TRP A 22 -7.88 31.46 -7.95
N ASP A 23 -7.30 32.65 -7.90
CA ASP A 23 -8.03 33.91 -7.70
C ASP A 23 -8.73 34.41 -8.97
N ASP A 24 -8.19 34.06 -10.15
CA ASP A 24 -8.69 34.47 -11.47
C ASP A 24 -9.89 33.64 -11.96
N THR A 25 -10.14 32.49 -11.33
CA THR A 25 -11.19 31.54 -11.71
C THR A 25 -12.02 31.15 -10.48
N PRO A 26 -12.85 32.07 -9.94
CA PRO A 26 -13.54 31.89 -8.64
C PRO A 26 -14.56 30.74 -8.65
N ASN A 27 -15.06 30.35 -9.81
CA ASN A 27 -15.99 29.23 -9.98
C ASN A 27 -15.26 27.88 -10.03
N THR A 28 -13.95 27.87 -10.22
CA THR A 28 -13.15 26.66 -10.22
C THR A 28 -12.85 26.21 -8.79
N LYS A 29 -13.33 25.01 -8.45
CA LYS A 29 -13.26 24.44 -7.11
C LYS A 29 -12.57 23.09 -7.12
N VAL A 30 -11.73 22.84 -6.13
CA VAL A 30 -11.01 21.59 -5.95
C VAL A 30 -11.45 20.92 -4.67
N PHE A 31 -11.75 19.62 -4.74
CA PHE A 31 -12.00 18.78 -3.58
C PHE A 31 -10.82 17.84 -3.36
N ARG A 32 -10.30 17.81 -2.14
CA ARG A 32 -9.09 17.05 -1.79
C ARG A 32 -9.16 16.43 -0.41
N HIS A 33 -8.44 15.32 -0.23
CA HIS A 33 -8.31 14.64 1.06
C HIS A 33 -7.60 15.54 2.08
N LYS A 34 -8.03 15.50 3.34
CA LYS A 34 -7.40 16.28 4.42
C LYS A 34 -6.00 15.74 4.73
N GLU A 35 -5.83 14.43 4.62
CA GLU A 35 -4.66 13.66 5.07
C GLU A 35 -3.48 13.75 4.11
N ASN A 36 -3.73 13.74 2.80
CA ASN A 36 -2.67 13.72 1.78
C ASN A 36 -2.75 14.87 0.77
N ARG A 37 -3.75 15.76 0.91
CA ARG A 37 -4.03 16.92 0.05
C ARG A 37 -4.20 16.61 -1.44
N LYS A 38 -4.36 15.33 -1.83
CA LYS A 38 -4.60 14.93 -3.22
C LYS A 38 -6.02 15.24 -3.64
N TRP A 39 -6.15 15.76 -4.84
CA TRP A 39 -7.43 16.09 -5.43
C TRP A 39 -8.14 14.80 -5.86
N PHE A 40 -9.45 14.78 -5.68
CA PHE A 40 -10.33 13.72 -6.17
C PHE A 40 -11.47 14.27 -7.02
N ALA A 41 -11.77 15.56 -6.94
CA ALA A 41 -12.68 16.22 -7.86
C ALA A 41 -12.18 17.63 -8.18
N LEU A 42 -12.34 18.06 -9.42
CA LEU A 42 -12.07 19.41 -9.87
C LEU A 42 -13.28 19.90 -10.65
N LEU A 43 -14.05 20.80 -10.04
CA LEU A 43 -15.23 21.44 -10.59
C LEU A 43 -14.82 22.71 -11.32
N MET A 44 -15.32 22.92 -12.53
CA MET A 44 -15.01 24.06 -13.39
C MET A 44 -16.26 24.47 -14.17
N ASP A 45 -16.30 25.73 -14.59
CA ASP A 45 -17.20 26.24 -15.62
C ASP A 45 -16.42 26.46 -16.92
N ILE A 46 -16.84 25.80 -18.00
CA ILE A 46 -16.14 25.84 -19.29
C ILE A 46 -17.13 25.97 -20.44
N SER A 47 -16.68 26.51 -21.56
CA SER A 47 -17.44 26.42 -22.82
C SER A 47 -17.58 24.96 -23.24
N ALA A 48 -18.81 24.54 -23.58
CA ALA A 48 -19.13 23.21 -24.09
C ALA A 48 -18.25 22.81 -25.30
N ARG A 49 -17.82 23.77 -26.12
CA ARG A 49 -16.86 23.58 -27.22
C ARG A 49 -15.55 22.93 -26.80
N LYS A 50 -15.09 23.17 -25.56
CA LYS A 50 -13.87 22.55 -25.01
C LYS A 50 -14.02 21.04 -24.79
N LEU A 51 -15.25 20.52 -24.77
CA LEU A 51 -15.56 19.09 -24.72
C LEU A 51 -15.78 18.47 -26.11
N GLY A 52 -15.65 19.27 -27.19
CA GLY A 52 -15.93 18.83 -28.56
C GLY A 52 -17.39 18.96 -28.98
N LEU A 53 -18.22 19.66 -28.20
CA LEU A 53 -19.60 19.98 -28.56
C LEU A 53 -19.64 21.20 -29.48
N ASP A 54 -20.60 21.28 -30.40
CA ASP A 54 -20.80 22.49 -31.20
C ASP A 54 -21.74 23.48 -30.51
N ASP A 55 -21.32 23.91 -29.31
CA ASP A 55 -22.05 24.85 -28.46
C ASP A 55 -21.04 25.73 -27.69
N ASP A 56 -21.29 27.04 -27.64
CA ASP A 56 -20.46 28.00 -26.92
C ASP A 56 -20.97 28.32 -25.51
N ASN A 57 -22.09 27.72 -25.10
CA ASN A 57 -22.62 27.85 -23.74
C ASN A 57 -21.61 27.41 -22.68
N ILE A 58 -21.59 28.15 -21.57
CA ILE A 58 -20.81 27.80 -20.38
C ILE A 58 -21.58 26.76 -19.58
N ILE A 59 -20.94 25.61 -19.35
CA ILE A 59 -21.48 24.50 -18.56
C ILE A 59 -20.55 24.20 -17.38
N TYR A 60 -21.14 23.73 -16.28
CA TYR A 60 -20.36 23.19 -15.18
C TYR A 60 -19.97 21.75 -15.47
N VAL A 61 -18.71 21.42 -15.16
CA VAL A 61 -18.15 20.08 -15.33
C VAL A 61 -17.34 19.69 -14.12
N VAL A 62 -17.19 18.39 -13.88
CA VAL A 62 -16.29 17.86 -12.86
C VAL A 62 -15.30 16.87 -13.46
N ASN A 63 -14.02 17.08 -13.16
CA ASN A 63 -12.99 16.09 -13.40
C ASN A 63 -12.93 15.10 -12.25
N LEU A 64 -13.01 13.80 -12.56
CA LEU A 64 -12.93 12.72 -11.59
C LEU A 64 -11.85 11.73 -11.99
N LYS A 65 -11.13 11.20 -11.01
CA LYS A 65 -10.17 10.13 -11.25
C LYS A 65 -10.93 8.82 -11.46
N CYS A 66 -10.57 8.10 -12.51
CA CYS A 66 -11.23 6.86 -12.89
C CYS A 66 -10.21 5.74 -13.06
N ASP A 67 -10.66 4.50 -12.93
CA ASP A 67 -9.85 3.33 -13.24
C ASP A 67 -9.66 3.20 -14.76
N GLU A 68 -8.43 2.90 -15.18
CA GLU A 68 -8.07 2.67 -16.58
C GLU A 68 -8.94 1.61 -17.25
N MET A 69 -9.37 0.58 -16.50
CA MET A 69 -10.23 -0.49 -17.02
C MET A 69 -11.68 -0.06 -17.29
N MET A 70 -12.19 0.94 -16.56
CA MET A 70 -13.59 1.40 -16.70
C MET A 70 -13.74 2.56 -17.68
N LEU A 71 -12.69 3.38 -17.85
CA LEU A 71 -12.73 4.60 -18.66
C LEU A 71 -13.36 4.39 -20.04
N GLY A 72 -12.98 3.33 -20.75
CA GLY A 72 -13.46 3.07 -22.11
C GLY A 72 -14.97 2.82 -22.21
N SER A 73 -15.60 2.31 -21.15
CA SER A 73 -17.05 2.09 -21.11
C SER A 73 -17.79 3.37 -20.72
N ILE A 74 -17.32 4.06 -19.69
CA ILE A 74 -17.93 5.31 -19.20
C ILE A 74 -17.91 6.40 -20.26
N LEU A 75 -16.83 6.52 -21.04
CA LEU A 75 -16.73 7.52 -22.11
C LEU A 75 -17.69 7.29 -23.30
N LYS A 76 -18.42 6.16 -23.33
CA LYS A 76 -19.48 5.91 -24.31
C LYS A 76 -20.86 6.35 -23.81
N GLU A 77 -20.96 6.66 -22.52
CA GLU A 77 -22.21 7.13 -21.91
C GLU A 77 -22.37 8.64 -22.12
N ASN A 78 -23.62 9.09 -22.14
CA ASN A 78 -23.92 10.51 -22.35
C ASN A 78 -23.44 11.36 -21.16
N GLY A 79 -22.97 12.57 -21.44
CA GLY A 79 -22.47 13.50 -20.42
C GLY A 79 -21.07 13.19 -19.88
N PHE A 80 -20.36 12.18 -20.42
CA PHE A 80 -18.98 11.87 -20.05
C PHE A 80 -18.02 12.06 -21.21
N TYR A 81 -16.88 12.70 -20.92
CA TYR A 81 -15.91 13.17 -21.90
C TYR A 81 -14.47 12.87 -21.46
N PRO A 82 -13.52 12.79 -22.42
CA PRO A 82 -12.10 12.72 -22.07
C PRO A 82 -11.70 13.89 -21.18
N ALA A 83 -10.79 13.66 -20.22
CA ALA A 83 -10.44 14.69 -19.24
C ALA A 83 -9.99 16.03 -19.88
N TYR A 84 -10.61 17.11 -19.42
CA TYR A 84 -10.18 18.49 -19.66
C TYR A 84 -9.07 18.88 -18.66
N HIS A 85 -7.94 19.42 -19.12
CA HIS A 85 -6.72 19.75 -18.33
C HIS A 85 -6.01 18.61 -17.57
N MET A 86 -6.67 17.50 -17.28
CA MET A 86 -6.09 16.37 -16.53
C MET A 86 -5.62 15.25 -17.46
N ASN A 87 -4.93 14.26 -16.89
CA ASN A 87 -4.47 13.09 -17.66
C ASN A 87 -5.65 12.24 -18.12
N LYS A 88 -5.88 12.19 -19.44
CA LYS A 88 -6.99 11.48 -20.10
C LYS A 88 -7.01 9.97 -19.90
N SER A 89 -5.90 9.36 -19.47
CA SER A 89 -5.84 7.92 -19.17
C SER A 89 -6.21 7.61 -17.72
N LYS A 90 -6.33 8.62 -16.84
CA LYS A 90 -6.60 8.42 -15.40
C LYS A 90 -7.75 9.24 -14.86
N TRP A 91 -8.26 10.14 -15.68
CA TRP A 91 -9.31 11.08 -15.34
C TRP A 91 -10.31 11.14 -16.50
N LEU A 92 -11.53 11.51 -16.18
CA LEU A 92 -12.58 11.87 -17.11
C LEU A 92 -13.22 13.19 -16.69
N THR A 93 -13.98 13.79 -17.59
CA THR A 93 -14.82 14.95 -17.31
C THR A 93 -16.29 14.54 -17.41
N ALA A 94 -17.08 14.84 -16.40
CA ALA A 94 -18.53 14.67 -16.43
C ALA A 94 -19.22 16.03 -16.48
N ALA A 95 -20.23 16.19 -17.33
CA ALA A 95 -21.06 17.38 -17.41
C ALA A 95 -22.10 17.39 -16.28
N LEU A 96 -22.32 18.57 -15.69
CA LEU A 96 -23.27 18.81 -14.59
C LEU A 96 -24.49 19.62 -15.07
N ASP A 97 -24.89 19.38 -16.32
CA ASP A 97 -26.03 19.98 -17.01
C ASP A 97 -27.26 19.04 -17.06
N GLY A 98 -27.16 17.86 -16.44
CA GLY A 98 -28.19 16.82 -16.43
C GLY A 98 -28.04 15.76 -17.52
N SER A 99 -27.02 15.84 -18.37
CA SER A 99 -26.75 14.81 -19.40
C SER A 99 -26.12 13.53 -18.85
N ALA A 100 -25.30 13.64 -17.80
CA ALA A 100 -24.69 12.51 -17.11
C ALA A 100 -25.68 11.89 -16.11
N ASP A 101 -25.77 10.56 -16.12
CA ASP A 101 -26.58 9.79 -15.17
C ASP A 101 -26.10 10.01 -13.72
N ASP A 102 -27.05 10.31 -12.83
CA ASP A 102 -26.74 10.71 -11.45
C ASP A 102 -26.13 9.57 -10.62
N ASP A 103 -26.58 8.34 -10.83
CA ASP A 103 -26.08 7.18 -10.09
C ASP A 103 -24.64 6.85 -10.52
N THR A 104 -24.38 6.92 -11.82
CA THR A 104 -23.04 6.75 -12.40
C THR A 104 -22.10 7.86 -11.92
N LEU A 105 -22.56 9.10 -11.89
CA LEU A 105 -21.78 10.22 -11.38
C LEU A 105 -21.42 10.05 -9.90
N ARG A 106 -22.39 9.64 -9.05
CA ARG A 106 -22.14 9.34 -7.62
C ARG A 106 -21.13 8.20 -7.47
N MET A 107 -21.28 7.12 -8.25
CA MET A 107 -20.33 6.01 -8.27
C MET A 107 -18.91 6.50 -8.59
N LEU A 108 -18.75 7.32 -9.64
CA LEU A 108 -17.45 7.86 -10.06
C LEU A 108 -16.84 8.79 -9.00
N ILE A 109 -17.66 9.59 -8.31
CA ILE A 109 -17.19 10.43 -7.20
C ILE A 109 -16.63 9.55 -6.06
N ASN A 110 -17.37 8.52 -5.64
CA ASN A 110 -16.95 7.58 -4.60
C ASN A 110 -15.65 6.83 -4.98
N GLN A 111 -15.57 6.39 -6.23
CA GLN A 111 -14.39 5.73 -6.76
C GLN A 111 -13.19 6.67 -6.82
N SER A 112 -13.37 7.89 -7.33
CA SER A 112 -12.31 8.89 -7.38
C SER A 112 -11.76 9.21 -5.99
N PHE A 113 -12.64 9.39 -5.00
CA PHE A 113 -12.26 9.57 -3.60
C PHE A 113 -11.40 8.39 -3.10
N SER A 114 -11.84 7.16 -3.35
CA SER A 114 -11.14 5.94 -2.95
C SER A 114 -9.77 5.77 -3.63
N LEU A 115 -9.69 6.02 -4.95
CA LEU A 115 -8.46 5.91 -5.76
C LEU A 115 -7.39 6.96 -5.41
N THR A 116 -7.77 8.00 -4.68
CA THR A 116 -6.92 9.11 -4.27
C THR A 116 -6.68 9.16 -2.77
N ALA A 117 -7.38 8.32 -2.00
CA ALA A 117 -7.24 8.19 -0.57
C ALA A 117 -5.79 7.83 -0.16
N PRO A 118 -5.37 8.17 1.08
CA PRO A 118 -4.08 7.75 1.59
C PRO A 118 -3.95 6.22 1.53
N LYS A 119 -2.96 5.73 0.79
CA LYS A 119 -2.62 4.30 0.86
C LYS A 119 -2.10 4.00 2.27
N PRO A 120 -2.51 2.90 2.91
CA PRO A 120 -1.90 2.49 4.17
C PRO A 120 -0.39 2.41 3.95
N LYS A 121 0.38 3.05 4.84
CA LYS A 121 1.84 3.02 4.74
C LYS A 121 2.27 1.56 4.80
N LYS A 122 2.69 0.97 3.68
CA LYS A 122 3.44 -0.29 3.69
C LYS A 122 4.64 -0.04 4.61
N GLN A 123 4.66 -0.68 5.77
CA GLN A 123 5.74 -0.49 6.72
C GLN A 123 7.02 -0.95 6.03
N LYS A 124 7.88 0.01 5.68
CA LYS A 124 9.15 -0.28 5.02
C LYS A 124 9.91 -1.21 5.96
N VAL A 125 10.15 -2.44 5.52
CA VAL A 125 10.94 -3.39 6.29
C VAL A 125 12.31 -2.75 6.49
N ASN A 126 12.70 -2.56 7.74
CA ASN A 126 14.02 -2.04 8.06
C ASN A 126 15.02 -3.19 7.91
N ILE A 127 15.65 -3.28 6.73
CA ILE A 127 16.58 -4.35 6.37
C ILE A 127 17.76 -4.42 7.35
N ASP A 128 18.27 -3.28 7.83
CA ASP A 128 19.34 -3.26 8.85
C ASP A 128 18.92 -3.94 10.15
N LYS A 129 17.66 -3.77 10.55
CA LYS A 129 17.10 -4.46 11.72
C LYS A 129 17.02 -5.98 11.50
N VAL A 130 16.67 -6.40 10.29
CA VAL A 130 16.62 -7.82 9.90
C VAL A 130 18.04 -8.40 9.90
N ILE A 131 19.01 -7.73 9.25
CA ILE A 131 20.42 -8.14 9.22
C ILE A 131 20.98 -8.28 10.64
N LYS A 132 20.76 -7.29 11.52
CA LYS A 132 21.21 -7.37 12.93
C LYS A 132 20.63 -8.57 13.65
N ARG A 133 19.34 -8.87 13.43
CA ARG A 133 18.67 -10.01 14.05
C ARG A 133 19.22 -11.33 13.51
N VAL A 134 19.29 -11.50 12.20
CA VAL A 134 19.86 -12.69 11.53
C VAL A 134 21.28 -12.92 12.02
N THR A 135 22.14 -11.90 12.03
CA THR A 135 23.52 -11.98 12.53
C THR A 135 23.59 -12.41 14.00
N THR A 136 22.66 -11.91 14.84
CA THR A 136 22.61 -12.28 16.26
C THR A 136 22.28 -13.76 16.44
N TYR A 137 21.29 -14.26 15.71
CA TYR A 137 20.89 -15.66 15.78
C TYR A 137 21.90 -16.59 15.11
N GLU A 138 22.56 -16.14 14.03
CA GLU A 138 23.64 -16.86 13.38
C GLU A 138 24.80 -17.14 14.37
N LYS A 139 25.19 -16.12 15.15
CA LYS A 139 26.21 -16.28 16.18
C LYS A 139 25.79 -17.28 17.27
N ILE A 140 24.52 -17.25 17.68
CA ILE A 140 23.98 -18.20 18.66
C ILE A 140 24.02 -19.62 18.09
N PHE A 141 23.62 -19.80 16.84
CA PHE A 141 23.63 -21.08 16.14
C PHE A 141 25.05 -21.65 16.03
N ASP A 142 26.02 -20.83 15.60
CA ASP A 142 27.43 -21.25 15.53
C ASP A 142 27.97 -21.71 16.89
N GLU A 143 27.70 -20.94 17.95
CA GLU A 143 28.14 -21.28 19.30
C GLU A 143 27.51 -22.59 19.80
N LEU A 144 26.24 -22.86 19.45
CA LEU A 144 25.56 -24.11 19.77
C LEU A 144 26.15 -25.29 18.99
N CYS A 145 26.37 -25.14 17.68
CA CYS A 145 27.00 -26.18 16.86
C CYS A 145 28.38 -26.59 17.40
N VAL A 146 29.20 -25.62 17.83
CA VAL A 146 30.50 -25.91 18.45
C VAL A 146 30.33 -26.62 19.79
N ALA A 147 29.48 -26.10 20.68
CA ALA A 147 29.28 -26.67 22.01
C ALA A 147 28.76 -28.13 21.98
N VAL A 148 27.77 -28.41 21.13
CA VAL A 148 27.22 -29.77 20.94
C VAL A 148 28.28 -30.72 20.39
N LYS A 149 29.08 -30.25 19.42
CA LYS A 149 30.12 -31.06 18.79
C LYS A 149 31.27 -31.42 19.74
N GLU A 150 31.66 -30.49 20.62
CA GLU A 150 32.74 -30.72 21.59
C GLU A 150 32.27 -31.53 22.81
N ASN A 151 31.07 -31.23 23.30
CA ASN A 151 30.48 -31.93 24.44
C ASN A 151 28.95 -32.00 24.28
N PRO A 152 28.40 -33.13 23.84
CA PRO A 152 26.95 -33.29 23.66
C PRO A 152 26.13 -33.05 24.94
N GLN A 153 26.71 -33.32 26.12
CA GLN A 153 26.05 -33.08 27.41
C GLN A 153 26.09 -31.60 27.83
N SER A 154 26.73 -30.71 27.08
CA SER A 154 26.78 -29.27 27.39
C SER A 154 25.40 -28.61 27.40
N ILE A 155 24.43 -29.14 26.64
CA ILE A 155 23.05 -28.62 26.62
C ILE A 155 22.35 -28.81 27.97
N THR A 156 22.60 -29.93 28.65
CA THR A 156 21.99 -30.26 29.93
C THR A 156 22.82 -29.76 31.11
N SER A 157 24.15 -29.72 30.98
CA SER A 157 25.09 -29.36 32.05
C SER A 157 25.50 -27.88 32.10
N ASP A 158 25.41 -27.13 30.99
CA ASP A 158 25.71 -25.69 30.94
C ASP A 158 24.45 -24.85 30.70
N ASN A 159 23.97 -24.21 31.77
CA ASN A 159 22.82 -23.30 31.74
C ASN A 159 22.98 -22.14 30.74
N ARG A 160 24.20 -21.72 30.40
CA ARG A 160 24.45 -20.67 29.40
C ARG A 160 24.14 -21.18 27.99
N ILE A 161 24.50 -22.43 27.69
CA ILE A 161 24.22 -23.11 26.44
C ILE A 161 22.72 -23.41 26.32
N LEU A 162 22.10 -23.90 27.40
CA LEU A 162 20.66 -24.11 27.45
C LEU A 162 19.86 -22.84 27.14
N LYS A 163 20.22 -21.69 27.73
CA LYS A 163 19.56 -20.40 27.46
C LYS A 163 19.71 -19.95 26.01
N LYS A 164 20.87 -20.21 25.39
CA LYS A 164 21.10 -19.91 23.96
C LYS A 164 20.23 -20.79 23.06
N TYR A 165 20.16 -22.09 23.36
CA TYR A 165 19.28 -23.03 22.67
C TYR A 165 17.82 -22.60 22.76
N GLN A 166 17.30 -22.35 23.96
CA GLN A 166 15.92 -21.86 24.16
C GLN A 166 15.64 -20.57 23.38
N LYS A 167 16.60 -19.63 23.36
CA LYS A 167 16.48 -18.39 22.61
C LYS A 167 16.42 -18.64 21.09
N LEU A 168 17.22 -19.56 20.57
CA LEU A 168 17.22 -19.93 19.15
C LEU A 168 15.90 -20.60 18.74
N ILE A 169 15.44 -21.59 19.52
CA ILE A 169 14.16 -22.27 19.30
C ILE A 169 13.00 -21.28 19.29
N SER A 170 12.94 -20.40 20.30
CA SER A 170 11.90 -19.38 20.39
C SER A 170 11.85 -18.46 19.17
N TYR A 171 12.99 -18.22 18.52
CA TYR A 171 13.04 -17.46 17.28
C TYR A 171 12.59 -18.29 16.08
N TYR A 172 13.09 -19.52 15.94
CA TYR A 172 12.73 -20.44 14.87
C TYR A 172 11.22 -20.72 14.82
N ASP A 173 10.59 -20.97 15.96
CA ASP A 173 9.15 -21.23 16.08
C ASP A 173 8.30 -19.96 15.91
N SER A 174 8.93 -18.78 15.86
CA SER A 174 8.20 -17.52 15.76
C SER A 174 7.80 -17.18 14.32
N THR A 175 6.73 -16.39 14.19
CA THR A 175 6.39 -15.74 12.91
C THR A 175 7.47 -14.77 12.42
N GLN A 176 8.44 -14.40 13.27
CA GLN A 176 9.51 -13.49 12.91
C GLN A 176 10.59 -14.19 12.07
N TRP A 177 10.92 -15.45 12.36
CA TRP A 177 11.85 -16.23 11.52
C TRP A 177 11.29 -16.40 10.12
N ARG A 178 10.00 -16.77 9.99
CA ARG A 178 9.32 -16.92 8.68
C ARG A 178 9.39 -15.64 7.84
N LYS A 179 9.18 -14.48 8.46
CA LYS A 179 9.31 -13.18 7.79
C LYS A 179 10.73 -12.91 7.31
N ASP A 180 11.74 -13.29 8.09
CA ASP A 180 13.14 -13.06 7.74
C ASP A 180 13.58 -14.01 6.63
N PHE A 181 13.14 -15.27 6.68
CA PHE A 181 13.29 -16.26 5.62
C PHE A 181 12.67 -15.78 4.30
N GLU A 182 11.42 -15.31 4.33
CA GLU A 182 10.76 -14.78 3.12
C GLU A 182 11.50 -13.58 2.50
N LEU A 183 12.13 -12.73 3.31
CA LEU A 183 12.92 -11.61 2.81
C LEU A 183 14.20 -12.08 2.14
N ASP A 184 14.80 -13.14 2.68
CA ASP A 184 15.98 -13.78 2.11
C ASP A 184 15.67 -14.43 0.76
N GLU A 185 14.60 -15.20 0.67
CA GLU A 185 14.11 -15.84 -0.57
C GLU A 185 13.77 -14.80 -1.66
N LYS A 186 13.29 -13.62 -1.26
CA LYS A 186 13.05 -12.48 -2.17
C LYS A 186 14.33 -11.76 -2.60
N GLY A 187 15.51 -12.19 -2.14
CA GLY A 187 16.80 -11.58 -2.46
C GLY A 187 17.00 -10.20 -1.84
N LEU A 188 16.28 -9.88 -0.76
CA LEU A 188 16.32 -8.55 -0.12
C LEU A 188 17.44 -8.43 0.93
N LEU A 189 18.10 -9.54 1.28
CA LEU A 189 19.25 -9.55 2.20
C LEU A 189 20.58 -9.61 1.44
N PRO A 190 21.66 -8.95 1.93
CA PRO A 190 22.96 -8.92 1.26
C PRO A 190 23.52 -10.32 1.03
N LYS A 191 24.02 -10.62 -0.17
CA LYS A 191 24.51 -11.96 -0.56
C LYS A 191 25.66 -12.48 0.30
N ASP A 192 26.44 -11.59 0.89
CA ASP A 192 27.56 -11.87 1.80
C ASP A 192 27.12 -12.14 3.25
N LEU A 193 25.83 -11.95 3.56
CA LEU A 193 25.28 -12.26 4.88
C LEU A 193 25.31 -13.77 5.13
N LYS A 194 26.05 -14.18 6.18
CA LYS A 194 25.99 -15.53 6.73
C LYS A 194 24.58 -15.79 7.28
N ARG A 195 23.97 -16.88 6.80
CA ARG A 195 22.53 -17.13 6.92
C ARG A 195 22.19 -18.60 7.18
N GLY A 196 23.08 -19.35 7.83
CA GLY A 196 22.83 -20.74 8.19
C GLY A 196 21.52 -20.91 8.99
N ILE A 197 21.17 -19.92 9.81
CA ILE A 197 19.91 -19.88 10.56
C ILE A 197 18.65 -19.64 9.72
N LEU A 198 18.79 -19.22 8.46
CA LEU A 198 17.67 -19.12 7.51
C LEU A 198 17.61 -20.34 6.58
N SER A 199 18.38 -21.39 6.85
CA SER A 199 18.22 -22.69 6.19
C SER A 199 17.32 -23.59 7.03
N GLU A 200 16.35 -24.25 6.39
CA GLU A 200 15.44 -25.19 7.03
C GLU A 200 16.22 -26.39 7.61
N ASP A 201 17.16 -26.92 6.82
CA ASP A 201 17.97 -28.08 7.20
C ASP A 201 18.96 -27.79 8.33
N GLY A 202 19.55 -26.59 8.38
CA GLY A 202 20.60 -26.26 9.35
C GLY A 202 20.11 -26.26 10.80
N ILE A 203 18.96 -25.63 11.04
CA ILE A 203 18.35 -25.60 12.38
C ILE A 203 17.75 -26.97 12.72
N TYR A 204 17.06 -27.62 11.78
CA TYR A 204 16.45 -28.92 12.02
C TYR A 204 17.47 -29.98 12.46
N ASN A 205 18.63 -30.05 11.77
CA ASN A 205 19.70 -30.98 12.12
C ASN A 205 20.25 -30.74 13.53
N LEU A 206 20.52 -29.48 13.90
CA LEU A 206 20.97 -29.12 15.24
C LEU A 206 19.95 -29.50 16.33
N ILE A 207 18.66 -29.25 16.07
CA ILE A 207 17.59 -29.61 17.01
C ILE A 207 17.51 -31.12 17.19
N SER A 208 17.57 -31.89 16.09
CA SER A 208 17.52 -33.34 16.14
C SER A 208 18.70 -33.92 16.92
N ASP A 209 19.92 -33.43 16.68
CA ASP A 209 21.11 -33.84 17.41
C ASP A 209 20.99 -33.54 18.91
N ILE A 210 20.47 -32.37 19.26
CA ILE A 210 20.29 -31.97 20.67
C ILE A 210 19.23 -32.84 21.36
N GLN A 211 18.09 -33.07 20.72
CA GLN A 211 17.02 -33.91 21.29
C GLN A 211 17.48 -35.35 21.50
N ASN A 212 18.16 -35.94 20.51
CA ASN A 212 18.72 -37.30 20.60
C ASN A 212 19.75 -37.46 21.74
N ASN A 213 20.40 -36.38 22.17
CA ASN A 213 21.37 -36.38 23.26
C ASN A 213 20.75 -36.06 24.63
N MET A 214 19.55 -35.46 24.69
CA MET A 214 18.81 -35.25 25.94
C MET A 214 18.03 -36.49 26.38
N ASP A 215 17.65 -37.36 25.43
CA ASP A 215 16.89 -38.59 25.67
C ASP A 215 17.78 -39.81 26.01
N LYS A 216 19.11 -39.63 26.10
CA LYS A 216 20.11 -40.66 26.46
C LYS A 216 20.70 -40.39 27.84
#